data_AF-A0A7S1A214-F1
#
_entry.id   AF-A0A7S1A214-F1
#
_cell.length_a   1.000
_cell.length_b   1.000
_cell.length_c   1.000
_cell.angle_alpha   90.00
_cell.angle_beta   90.00
_cell.angle_gamma   90.00
#
_symmetry.space_group_name_H-M   'P 1'
#
loop_
_entity.id
_entity.type
_entity.pdbx_description
1 polymer ?
#
loop_
_entity_poly.entity_id
_entity_poly.type
_entity_poly.pdbx_seq_one_letter_code
_entity_poly.pdbx_strand_id
1 'polypeptide(L)'
;ASELDDVSLVVPQLSGGLPATTGLLYVLIKSVFAVLLGFACVRYGIFSPSKGHTLALGFYVGKVGLPLLLFKTVATAKLGSLNYGVVFAVGLGKTIIYAFGFFVAYLAYQPNRDRPQRILTANLFGSFGVATMDFPMGLPVMDALYGQKMTMYIAAATLFCTVLLQPPMMVIFELAKSRTVAASAVDTPPINSTMSYCKDVFKLSCGVMLSPLMLWTVLGLLYKVALSWTLVTDPSGDILVFPHPLSDIVDFVTGAYSMMALFLTGTTLSSAKFEVWPAFLVLTKVVVCAYLSFFLGMMFIPGQEDEMQDFTFFY
;
A
#
# COMPACT_ATOMS: atom_id res chain seq x y z
N ALA A 1 14.67 41.70 -9.42
CA ALA A 1 15.33 40.89 -10.46
C ALA A 1 16.24 39.91 -9.73
N SER A 2 16.04 38.62 -10.01
CA SER A 2 16.92 37.47 -9.75
C SER A 2 17.40 37.24 -8.31
N GLU A 3 16.61 36.51 -7.50
CA GLU A 3 17.11 35.63 -6.41
C GLU A 3 15.96 34.81 -5.73
N LEU A 4 15.01 34.29 -6.53
CA LEU A 4 13.92 33.42 -6.02
C LEU A 4 13.66 32.17 -6.88
N ASP A 5 14.54 31.89 -7.84
CA ASP A 5 14.54 30.64 -8.60
C ASP A 5 15.52 29.66 -7.93
N ASP A 6 15.06 28.90 -6.94
CA ASP A 6 15.61 27.56 -6.59
C ASP A 6 14.86 26.90 -5.41
N VAL A 7 13.52 26.96 -5.41
CA VAL A 7 12.70 25.98 -4.67
C VAL A 7 12.16 25.00 -5.69
N SER A 8 13.07 24.21 -6.25
CA SER A 8 12.70 23.05 -7.02
C SER A 8 11.93 22.09 -6.08
N LEU A 9 10.69 21.85 -6.47
CA LEU A 9 9.83 20.76 -6.01
C LEU A 9 10.57 19.45 -6.23
N VAL A 10 11.11 18.89 -5.15
CA VAL A 10 11.95 17.71 -5.22
C VAL A 10 11.35 16.65 -4.31
N VAL A 11 10.47 15.81 -4.87
CA VAL A 11 10.78 14.38 -4.77
C VAL A 11 12.21 14.30 -5.31
N PRO A 12 13.22 13.90 -4.54
CA PRO A 12 14.58 13.81 -5.09
C PRO A 12 14.50 12.90 -6.30
N GLN A 13 14.52 13.53 -7.48
CA GLN A 13 15.01 12.99 -8.73
C GLN A 13 16.42 12.51 -8.37
N LEU A 14 16.47 11.30 -7.85
CA LEU A 14 17.70 10.61 -7.54
C LEU A 14 18.46 10.23 -8.82
N SER A 15 17.77 10.40 -9.95
CA SER A 15 18.17 10.29 -11.35
C SER A 15 19.02 11.47 -11.87
N GLY A 16 19.52 12.36 -11.01
CA GLY A 16 20.61 13.27 -11.34
C GLY A 16 21.93 12.52 -11.56
N GLY A 17 22.06 11.78 -12.66
CA GLY A 17 23.32 11.22 -13.18
C GLY A 17 24.02 10.13 -12.34
N LEU A 18 23.45 9.68 -11.23
CA LEU A 18 24.03 8.63 -10.40
C LEU A 18 23.72 7.23 -10.96
N PRO A 19 24.65 6.25 -10.86
CA PRO A 19 24.36 4.86 -11.20
C PRO A 19 23.17 4.33 -10.39
N ALA A 20 22.27 3.57 -11.02
CA ALA A 20 21.05 3.02 -10.41
C ALA A 20 21.32 2.30 -9.07
N THR A 21 22.46 1.61 -8.94
CA THR A 21 22.89 0.94 -7.70
C THR A 21 23.14 1.92 -6.55
N THR A 22 23.76 3.07 -6.84
CA THR A 22 24.00 4.13 -5.85
C THR A 22 22.70 4.78 -5.44
N GLY A 23 21.79 4.98 -6.40
CA GLY A 23 20.48 5.54 -6.12
C GLY A 23 19.63 4.63 -5.23
N LEU A 24 19.61 3.34 -5.54
CA LEU A 24 18.95 2.32 -4.71
C LEU A 24 19.51 2.29 -3.29
N LEU A 25 20.85 2.28 -3.14
CA LEU A 25 21.50 2.26 -1.84
C LEU A 25 21.10 3.47 -0.99
N TYR A 26 21.05 4.67 -1.59
CA TYR A 26 20.63 5.87 -0.90
C TYR A 26 19.17 5.80 -0.41
N VAL A 27 18.25 5.33 -1.26
CA VAL A 27 16.83 5.15 -0.87
C VAL A 27 16.70 4.14 0.28
N LEU A 28 17.44 3.04 0.22
CA LEU A 28 17.45 2.00 1.25
C LEU A 28 17.97 2.55 2.58
N ILE A 29 19.11 3.23 2.58
CA ILE A 29 19.70 3.84 3.78
C ILE A 29 18.72 4.84 4.39
N LYS A 30 18.13 5.72 3.57
CA LYS A 30 17.16 6.73 4.03
C LYS A 30 15.93 6.07 4.65
N SER A 31 15.42 5.00 4.04
CA SER A 31 14.23 4.29 4.52
C SER A 31 14.50 3.54 5.83
N VAL A 32 15.62 2.81 5.91
CA VAL A 32 16.05 2.12 7.13
C VAL A 32 16.30 3.11 8.26
N PHE A 33 16.97 4.23 7.97
CA PHE A 33 17.20 5.29 8.94
C PHE A 33 15.90 5.84 9.52
N ALA A 34 14.89 6.12 8.69
CA ALA A 34 13.59 6.61 9.16
C ALA A 34 12.89 5.61 10.11
N VAL A 35 12.91 4.32 9.79
CA VAL A 35 12.35 3.26 10.64
C VAL A 35 13.13 3.13 11.96
N LEU A 36 14.46 3.08 11.90
CA LEU A 36 15.31 2.97 13.09
C LEU A 36 15.18 4.19 14.01
N LEU A 37 15.05 5.39 13.44
CA LEU A 37 14.82 6.61 14.22
C LEU A 37 13.49 6.53 14.97
N GLY A 38 12.41 6.10 14.31
CA GLY A 38 11.10 5.88 14.96
C GLY A 38 11.18 4.87 16.12
N PHE A 39 11.89 3.76 15.91
CA PHE A 39 12.13 2.76 16.95
C PHE A 39 12.94 3.32 18.13
N ALA A 40 14.03 4.04 17.84
CA ALA A 40 14.88 4.67 18.84
C ALA A 40 14.10 5.68 19.69
N CYS A 41 13.29 6.55 19.09
CA CYS A 41 12.52 7.55 19.84
C CYS A 41 11.54 6.91 20.84
N VAL A 42 10.95 5.76 20.50
CA VAL A 42 10.09 5.02 21.45
C VAL A 42 10.94 4.34 22.52
N ARG A 43 12.05 3.71 22.13
CA ARG A 43 12.92 2.97 23.06
C ARG A 43 13.58 3.85 24.11
N TYR A 44 13.96 5.07 23.75
CA TYR A 44 14.51 6.10 24.64
C TYR A 44 13.43 6.90 25.37
N GLY A 45 12.14 6.60 25.16
CA GLY A 45 11.04 7.24 25.87
C GLY A 45 10.75 8.69 25.44
N ILE A 46 11.32 9.15 24.32
CA ILE A 46 11.02 10.46 23.72
C ILE A 46 9.54 10.50 23.30
N PHE A 47 9.08 9.42 22.67
CA PHE A 47 7.66 9.20 22.38
C PHE A 47 7.14 8.02 23.19
N SER A 48 5.99 8.21 23.83
CA SER A 48 5.26 7.12 24.45
C SER A 48 4.00 6.86 23.62
N PRO A 49 3.93 5.75 22.87
CA PRO A 49 2.72 5.35 22.14
C PRO A 49 1.50 5.27 23.06
N SER A 50 1.70 4.84 24.31
CA SER A 50 0.67 4.74 25.35
C SER A 50 0.08 6.09 25.77
N LYS A 51 0.81 7.19 25.57
CA LYS A 51 0.34 8.56 25.84
C LYS A 51 -0.33 9.21 24.62
N GLY A 52 -0.48 8.47 23.52
CA GLY A 52 -1.13 8.96 22.30
C GLY A 52 -0.29 9.91 21.45
N HIS A 53 1.01 10.07 21.72
CA HIS A 53 1.87 10.99 20.95
C HIS A 53 1.97 10.62 19.46
N THR A 54 1.76 9.35 19.12
CA THR A 54 1.78 8.85 17.74
C THR A 54 0.40 8.89 17.06
N LEU A 55 -0.65 9.28 17.78
CA LEU A 55 -2.03 9.23 17.27
C LEU A 55 -2.27 10.27 16.17
N ALA A 56 -1.76 11.49 16.33
CA ALA A 56 -1.84 12.53 15.30
C ALA A 56 -1.05 12.13 14.04
N LEU A 57 0.12 11.51 14.21
CA LEU A 57 0.93 11.00 13.11
C LEU A 57 0.20 9.88 12.36
N GLY A 58 -0.39 8.92 13.08
CA GLY A 58 -1.20 7.85 12.50
C GLY A 58 -2.46 8.38 11.79
N PHE A 59 -3.10 9.41 12.32
CA PHE A 59 -4.21 10.10 11.67
C PHE A 59 -3.77 10.74 10.36
N TYR A 60 -2.69 11.52 10.36
CA TYR A 60 -2.17 12.14 9.16
C TYR A 60 -1.77 11.09 8.11
N VAL A 61 -0.93 10.11 8.46
CA VAL A 61 -0.47 9.07 7.52
C VAL A 61 -1.65 8.27 6.96
N GLY A 62 -2.58 7.83 7.81
CA GLY A 62 -3.66 6.92 7.42
C GLY A 62 -4.90 7.59 6.81
N LYS A 63 -5.23 8.83 7.21
CA LYS A 63 -6.48 9.51 6.82
C LYS A 63 -6.29 10.70 5.91
N VAL A 64 -5.09 11.28 5.85
CA VAL A 64 -4.79 12.48 5.04
C VAL A 64 -3.78 12.16 3.94
N GLY A 65 -2.56 11.78 4.32
CA GLY A 65 -1.44 11.56 3.40
C GLY A 65 -1.69 10.42 2.43
N LEU A 66 -2.01 9.21 2.91
CA LEU A 66 -2.23 8.05 2.03
C LEU A 66 -3.40 8.26 1.06
N PRO A 67 -4.59 8.70 1.49
CA PRO A 67 -5.69 8.92 0.55
C PRO A 67 -5.42 10.03 -0.47
N LEU A 68 -4.77 11.13 -0.07
CA LEU A 68 -4.42 12.21 -0.99
C LEU A 68 -3.32 11.79 -1.99
N LEU A 69 -2.35 10.99 -1.54
CA LEU A 69 -1.33 10.41 -2.42
C LEU A 69 -1.98 9.46 -3.44
N LEU A 70 -2.90 8.60 -3.00
CA LEU A 70 -3.71 7.76 -3.88
C LEU A 70 -4.48 8.59 -4.91
N PHE A 71 -5.16 9.66 -4.47
CA PHE A 71 -5.85 10.59 -5.35
C PHE A 71 -4.91 11.17 -6.41
N LYS A 72 -3.75 11.71 -5.99
CA LYS A 72 -2.73 12.24 -6.90
C LYS A 72 -2.35 11.18 -7.93
N THR A 73 -1.97 10.00 -7.45
CA THR A 73 -1.53 8.88 -8.30
C THR A 73 -2.60 8.44 -9.32
N VAL A 74 -3.87 8.35 -8.94
CA VAL A 74 -4.96 7.98 -9.87
C VAL A 74 -5.17 9.06 -10.92
N ALA A 75 -5.27 10.30 -10.46
CA ALA A 75 -5.60 11.46 -11.27
C ALA A 75 -4.51 11.72 -12.33
N THR A 76 -3.24 11.55 -11.95
CA THR A 76 -2.09 11.79 -12.83
C THR A 76 -1.64 10.59 -13.65
N ALA A 77 -2.18 9.38 -13.40
CA ALA A 77 -1.81 8.21 -14.19
C ALA A 77 -2.17 8.40 -15.69
N LYS A 78 -1.36 7.94 -16.63
CA LYS A 78 -1.71 7.92 -18.07
C LYS A 78 -2.41 6.61 -18.50
N LEU A 79 -3.57 6.26 -17.94
CA LEU A 79 -4.18 4.91 -18.08
C LEU A 79 -4.30 4.36 -19.52
N GLY A 80 -4.30 5.21 -20.55
CA GLY A 80 -4.32 4.80 -21.95
C GLY A 80 -3.05 4.08 -22.44
N SER A 81 -1.90 4.27 -21.80
CA SER A 81 -0.62 3.63 -22.19
C SER A 81 -0.30 2.38 -21.36
N LEU A 82 -1.24 1.91 -20.54
CA LEU A 82 -0.97 0.87 -19.57
C LEU A 82 -1.44 -0.49 -20.08
N ASN A 83 -0.55 -1.47 -20.06
CA ASN A 83 -0.93 -2.85 -20.37
C ASN A 83 -1.73 -3.44 -19.20
N TYR A 84 -3.07 -3.47 -19.34
CA TYR A 84 -3.98 -3.99 -18.33
C TYR A 84 -3.73 -5.47 -18.01
N GLY A 85 -3.16 -6.24 -18.94
CA GLY A 85 -2.75 -7.63 -18.70
C GLY A 85 -1.69 -7.72 -17.61
N VAL A 86 -0.73 -6.79 -17.58
CA VAL A 86 0.34 -6.75 -16.57
C VAL A 86 -0.26 -6.45 -15.19
N VAL A 87 -1.13 -5.45 -15.10
CA VAL A 87 -1.80 -5.10 -13.83
C VAL A 87 -2.63 -6.25 -13.31
N PHE A 88 -3.35 -6.94 -14.21
CA PHE A 88 -4.14 -8.10 -13.85
C PHE A 88 -3.26 -9.26 -13.37
N ALA A 89 -2.15 -9.55 -14.05
CA ALA A 89 -1.19 -10.59 -13.66
C ALA A 89 -0.58 -10.30 -12.26
N VAL A 90 -0.17 -9.06 -12.02
CA VAL A 90 0.35 -8.63 -10.71
C VAL A 90 -0.72 -8.73 -9.62
N GLY A 91 -1.92 -8.25 -9.91
CA GLY A 91 -3.06 -8.32 -9.00
C GLY A 91 -3.44 -9.74 -8.63
N LEU A 92 -3.45 -10.65 -9.62
CA LEU A 92 -3.77 -12.05 -9.44
C LEU A 92 -2.66 -12.77 -8.64
N GLY A 93 -1.38 -12.47 -8.92
CA GLY A 93 -0.25 -12.97 -8.14
C GLY A 93 -0.39 -12.61 -6.65
N LYS A 94 -0.70 -11.35 -6.34
CA LYS A 94 -0.97 -10.91 -4.96
C LYS A 94 -2.18 -11.60 -4.33
N THR A 95 -3.23 -11.84 -5.12
CA THR A 95 -4.42 -12.58 -4.66
C THR A 95 -4.05 -14.01 -4.24
N ILE A 96 -3.19 -14.68 -5.02
CA ILE A 96 -2.71 -16.02 -4.70
C ILE A 96 -1.84 -16.02 -3.45
N ILE A 97 -0.90 -15.06 -3.31
CA ILE A 97 -0.06 -14.94 -2.11
C ILE A 97 -0.90 -14.67 -0.86
N TYR A 98 -1.92 -13.82 -0.96
CA TYR A 98 -2.90 -13.61 0.11
C TYR A 98 -3.58 -14.91 0.50
N ALA A 99 -4.14 -15.64 -0.47
CA ALA A 99 -4.84 -16.89 -0.21
C ALA A 99 -3.89 -17.91 0.43
N PHE A 100 -2.67 -18.05 -0.11
CA PHE A 100 -1.64 -18.92 0.43
C PHE A 100 -1.29 -18.58 1.89
N GLY A 101 -0.96 -17.32 2.17
CA GLY A 101 -0.66 -16.86 3.53
C GLY A 101 -1.83 -17.05 4.48
N PHE A 102 -3.06 -16.81 4.02
CA PHE A 102 -4.28 -17.04 4.78
C PHE A 102 -4.46 -18.52 5.12
N PHE A 103 -4.36 -19.43 4.14
CA PHE A 103 -4.56 -20.86 4.37
C PHE A 103 -3.46 -21.46 5.24
N VAL A 104 -2.19 -21.11 4.98
CA VAL A 104 -1.05 -21.56 5.79
C VAL A 104 -1.22 -21.12 7.24
N ALA A 105 -1.55 -19.85 7.48
CA ALA A 105 -1.77 -19.37 8.83
C ALA A 105 -3.01 -19.99 9.49
N TYR A 106 -4.10 -20.17 8.75
CA TYR A 106 -5.31 -20.80 9.28
C TYR A 106 -5.07 -22.25 9.71
N LEU A 107 -4.27 -23.02 8.96
CA LEU A 107 -4.01 -24.43 9.21
C LEU A 107 -2.84 -24.69 10.16
N ALA A 108 -1.73 -23.98 9.99
CA ALA A 108 -0.48 -24.26 10.70
C ALA A 108 -0.24 -23.36 11.92
N TYR A 109 -0.74 -22.12 11.92
CA TYR A 109 -0.46 -21.17 13.00
C TYR A 109 -1.46 -21.29 14.15
N GLN A 110 -1.00 -21.88 15.26
CA GLN A 110 -1.77 -22.05 16.51
C GLN A 110 -3.18 -22.64 16.30
N PRO A 111 -3.28 -23.91 15.84
CA PRO A 111 -4.55 -24.52 15.43
C PRO A 111 -5.57 -24.69 16.56
N ASN A 112 -5.13 -24.64 17.82
CA ASN A 112 -5.97 -24.82 19.01
C ASN A 112 -6.78 -23.58 19.41
N ARG A 113 -6.63 -22.45 18.71
CA ARG A 113 -7.41 -21.23 18.96
C ARG A 113 -8.85 -21.34 18.46
N ASP A 114 -9.73 -20.50 19.01
CA ASP A 114 -11.10 -20.37 18.53
C ASP A 114 -11.16 -19.96 17.06
N ARG A 115 -12.15 -20.49 16.32
CA ARG A 115 -12.36 -20.23 14.90
C ARG A 115 -12.34 -18.73 14.52
N PRO A 116 -13.06 -17.80 15.20
CA PRO A 116 -13.02 -16.38 14.84
C PRO A 116 -11.63 -15.76 15.04
N GLN A 117 -10.90 -16.15 16.09
CA GLN A 117 -9.54 -15.66 16.34
C GLN A 117 -8.53 -16.23 15.33
N ARG A 118 -8.73 -17.47 14.88
CA ARG A 118 -7.94 -18.09 13.80
C ARG A 118 -8.16 -17.37 12.48
N ILE A 119 -9.40 -17.05 12.11
CA ILE A 119 -9.71 -16.28 10.90
C ILE A 119 -9.08 -14.89 10.99
N LEU A 120 -9.16 -14.22 12.14
CA LEU A 120 -8.52 -12.91 12.33
C LEU A 120 -7.00 -12.98 12.14
N THR A 121 -6.36 -14.00 12.71
CA THR A 121 -4.91 -14.21 12.61
C THR A 121 -4.51 -14.58 11.19
N ALA A 122 -5.26 -15.47 10.53
CA ALA A 122 -5.04 -15.87 9.14
C ALA A 122 -5.20 -14.70 8.18
N ASN A 123 -6.21 -13.85 8.39
CA ASN A 123 -6.41 -12.63 7.63
C ASN A 123 -5.23 -11.68 7.81
N LEU A 124 -4.73 -11.48 9.04
CA LEU A 124 -3.54 -10.66 9.31
C LEU A 124 -2.30 -11.20 8.56
N PHE A 125 -2.07 -12.51 8.60
CA PHE A 125 -0.95 -13.16 7.92
C PHE A 125 -1.05 -13.05 6.40
N GLY A 126 -2.22 -13.33 5.82
CA GLY A 126 -2.47 -13.13 4.39
C GLY A 126 -2.31 -11.67 3.98
N SER A 127 -2.82 -10.74 4.80
CA SER A 127 -2.68 -9.31 4.56
C SER A 127 -1.22 -8.86 4.57
N PHE A 128 -0.29 -9.46 5.34
CA PHE A 128 1.14 -9.12 5.23
C PHE A 128 1.71 -9.40 3.83
N GLY A 129 1.21 -10.42 3.14
CA GLY A 129 1.62 -10.73 1.76
C GLY A 129 1.17 -9.69 0.74
N VAL A 130 0.11 -8.93 1.03
CA VAL A 130 -0.47 -7.92 0.11
C VAL A 130 -0.27 -6.49 0.60
N ALA A 131 0.01 -6.31 1.90
CA ALA A 131 0.18 -5.02 2.54
C ALA A 131 1.20 -4.19 1.77
N THR A 132 0.72 -3.06 1.31
CA THR A 132 1.32 -2.22 0.28
C THR A 132 2.18 -1.20 1.01
N MET A 133 3.44 -1.55 1.30
CA MET A 133 4.48 -0.54 1.57
C MET A 133 4.99 0.10 0.26
N ASP A 134 4.26 -0.14 -0.82
CA ASP A 134 4.58 0.23 -2.18
C ASP A 134 4.57 1.77 -2.35
N PHE A 135 3.82 2.53 -1.53
CA PHE A 135 3.90 4.00 -1.54
C PHE A 135 5.13 4.55 -0.78
N PRO A 136 5.35 4.23 0.52
CA PRO A 136 6.49 4.81 1.25
C PRO A 136 7.86 4.31 0.78
N MET A 137 7.96 3.05 0.34
CA MET A 137 9.21 2.44 -0.11
C MET A 137 9.22 2.09 -1.59
N GLY A 138 8.13 1.56 -2.15
CA GLY A 138 8.10 1.10 -3.54
C GLY A 138 8.32 2.23 -4.54
N LEU A 139 7.63 3.37 -4.40
CA LEU A 139 7.78 4.51 -5.31
C LEU A 139 9.21 5.06 -5.36
N PRO A 140 9.88 5.38 -4.22
CA PRO A 140 11.27 5.85 -4.26
C PRO A 140 12.27 4.82 -4.79
N VAL A 141 12.09 3.53 -4.47
CA VAL A 141 12.98 2.46 -4.96
C VAL A 141 12.87 2.33 -6.48
N MET A 142 11.67 2.47 -7.01
CA MET A 142 11.39 2.22 -8.42
C MET A 142 11.76 3.41 -9.28
N ASP A 143 11.59 4.63 -8.76
CA ASP A 143 12.14 5.82 -9.38
C ASP A 143 13.68 5.75 -9.45
N ALA A 144 14.35 5.22 -8.42
CA ALA A 144 15.80 5.07 -8.40
C ALA A 144 16.34 3.98 -9.37
N LEU A 145 15.58 2.91 -9.60
CA LEU A 145 16.00 1.78 -10.44
C LEU A 145 15.60 1.90 -11.91
N TYR A 146 14.36 2.33 -12.16
CA TYR A 146 13.73 2.27 -13.47
C TYR A 146 13.20 3.63 -13.94
N GLY A 147 13.34 4.67 -13.13
CA GLY A 147 12.80 6.00 -13.41
C GLY A 147 11.27 6.04 -13.47
N GLN A 148 10.76 7.11 -14.05
CA GLN A 148 9.35 7.49 -13.92
C GLN A 148 8.36 6.65 -14.74
N LYS A 149 8.81 5.96 -15.79
CA LYS A 149 7.93 5.13 -16.65
C LYS A 149 7.33 3.94 -15.89
N MET A 150 8.12 3.35 -15.00
CA MET A 150 7.75 2.16 -14.23
C MET A 150 6.93 2.46 -12.97
N THR A 151 7.04 3.68 -12.44
CA THR A 151 6.22 4.21 -11.34
C THR A 151 4.71 4.07 -11.59
N MET A 152 4.31 4.22 -12.86
CA MET A 152 2.92 4.14 -13.29
C MET A 152 2.30 2.74 -13.11
N TYR A 153 3.07 1.68 -13.33
CA TYR A 153 2.59 0.31 -13.18
C TYR A 153 2.44 -0.08 -11.72
N ILE A 154 3.32 0.39 -10.84
CA ILE A 154 3.19 0.22 -9.38
C ILE A 154 1.96 0.94 -8.88
N ALA A 155 1.75 2.16 -9.33
CA ALA A 155 0.54 2.92 -9.05
C ALA A 155 -0.70 2.12 -9.44
N ALA A 156 -0.77 1.60 -10.67
CA ALA A 156 -1.92 0.81 -11.14
C ALA A 156 -2.09 -0.51 -10.39
N ALA A 157 -1.01 -1.24 -10.11
CA ALA A 157 -1.05 -2.46 -9.30
C ALA A 157 -1.50 -2.18 -7.86
N THR A 158 -1.04 -1.07 -7.29
CA THR A 158 -1.45 -0.63 -5.94
C THR A 158 -2.92 -0.24 -5.93
N LEU A 159 -3.42 0.41 -6.98
CA LEU A 159 -4.84 0.72 -7.13
C LEU A 159 -5.67 -0.55 -7.27
N PHE A 160 -5.23 -1.51 -8.06
CA PHE A 160 -5.89 -2.82 -8.15
C PHE A 160 -6.01 -3.47 -6.77
N CYS A 161 -4.91 -3.52 -6.00
CA CYS A 161 -4.91 -4.11 -4.66
C CYS A 161 -5.82 -3.33 -3.71
N THR A 162 -5.75 -2.01 -3.77
CA THR A 162 -6.50 -1.10 -2.91
C THR A 162 -8.00 -1.17 -3.17
N VAL A 163 -8.42 -1.28 -4.42
CA VAL A 163 -9.83 -1.29 -4.81
C VAL A 163 -10.43 -2.70 -4.72
N LEU A 164 -9.67 -3.74 -5.09
CA LEU A 164 -10.22 -5.09 -5.20
C LEU A 164 -9.87 -5.99 -4.02
N LEU A 165 -8.67 -5.90 -3.46
CA LEU A 165 -8.22 -6.81 -2.39
C LEU A 165 -8.41 -6.23 -0.99
N GLN A 166 -8.25 -4.92 -0.82
CA GLN A 166 -8.36 -4.27 0.48
C GLN A 166 -9.78 -4.35 1.09
N PRO A 167 -10.89 -4.10 0.35
CA PRO A 167 -12.22 -4.15 0.94
C PRO A 167 -12.61 -5.55 1.44
N PRO A 168 -12.39 -6.65 0.69
CA PRO A 168 -12.63 -8.00 1.21
C PRO A 168 -11.83 -8.30 2.48
N MET A 169 -10.56 -7.92 2.55
CA MET A 169 -9.73 -8.12 3.75
C MET A 169 -10.30 -7.39 4.96
N MET A 170 -10.76 -6.15 4.77
CA MET A 170 -11.37 -5.34 5.83
C MET A 170 -12.70 -5.93 6.31
N VAL A 171 -13.54 -6.41 5.39
CA VAL A 171 -14.80 -7.08 5.74
C VAL A 171 -14.53 -8.35 6.54
N ILE A 172 -13.57 -9.19 6.11
CA ILE A 172 -13.18 -10.40 6.87
C ILE A 172 -12.66 -10.02 8.26
N PHE A 173 -11.86 -8.95 8.36
CA PHE A 173 -11.31 -8.47 9.63
C PHE A 173 -12.41 -8.02 10.60
N GLU A 174 -13.35 -7.18 10.15
CA GLU A 174 -14.44 -6.69 11.00
C GLU A 174 -15.43 -7.80 11.39
N LEU A 175 -15.73 -8.73 10.48
CA LEU A 175 -16.56 -9.90 10.77
C LEU A 175 -15.92 -10.80 11.82
N ALA A 176 -14.62 -11.11 11.67
CA ALA A 176 -13.88 -11.93 12.63
C ALA A 176 -13.80 -11.26 14.00
N LYS A 177 -13.56 -9.94 14.03
CA LYS A 177 -13.53 -9.14 15.27
C LYS A 177 -14.89 -9.12 15.97
N SER A 178 -15.97 -8.84 15.24
CA SER A 178 -17.32 -8.78 15.78
C SER A 178 -17.75 -10.11 16.41
N ARG A 179 -17.36 -11.22 15.78
CA ARG A 179 -17.60 -12.58 16.28
C ARG A 179 -16.74 -12.94 17.50
N THR A 180 -15.52 -12.43 17.59
CA THR A 180 -14.66 -12.63 18.76
C THR A 180 -15.24 -11.90 19.99
N VAL A 181 -15.74 -10.68 19.80
CA VAL A 181 -16.40 -9.90 20.86
C VAL A 181 -17.70 -10.58 21.28
N ALA A 182 -18.52 -11.03 20.32
CA ALA A 182 -19.77 -11.72 20.62
C ALA A 182 -19.55 -13.07 21.34
N ALA A 183 -18.51 -13.83 20.99
CA ALA A 183 -18.16 -15.07 21.66
C ALA A 183 -17.64 -14.88 23.10
N SER A 184 -17.17 -13.67 23.44
CA SER A 184 -16.70 -13.32 24.78
C SER A 184 -17.82 -12.75 25.68
N ALA A 185 -18.98 -12.41 25.10
CA ALA A 185 -20.15 -11.96 25.85
C ALA A 185 -20.95 -13.19 26.30
N VAL A 186 -20.97 -13.46 27.60
CA VAL A 186 -21.41 -14.73 28.23
C VAL A 186 -22.92 -15.02 28.13
N ASP A 187 -23.78 -14.10 27.65
CA ASP A 187 -25.23 -14.19 27.89
C ASP A 187 -26.17 -13.93 26.68
N THR A 188 -25.82 -14.30 25.45
CA THR A 188 -26.77 -14.18 24.32
C THR A 188 -27.09 -15.51 23.63
N PRO A 189 -28.39 -15.88 23.50
CA PRO A 189 -28.80 -17.13 22.85
C PRO A 189 -28.40 -17.13 21.36
N PRO A 190 -28.26 -18.32 20.74
CA PRO A 190 -27.80 -18.44 19.37
C PRO A 190 -28.88 -17.90 18.43
N ILE A 191 -28.68 -16.69 17.90
CA ILE A 191 -29.56 -16.14 16.88
C ILE A 191 -29.30 -16.88 15.57
N ASN A 192 -30.13 -17.89 15.29
CA ASN A 192 -30.32 -18.42 13.95
C ASN A 192 -30.83 -17.31 13.03
N SER A 193 -29.96 -16.62 12.29
CA SER A 193 -30.39 -15.80 11.17
C SER A 193 -29.27 -15.57 10.14
N THR A 194 -29.23 -16.42 9.13
CA THR A 194 -28.49 -16.16 7.88
C THR A 194 -28.84 -14.78 7.30
N MET A 195 -30.06 -14.31 7.55
CA MET A 195 -30.58 -13.00 7.14
C MET A 195 -29.99 -11.82 7.94
N SER A 196 -29.62 -11.98 9.22
CA SER A 196 -28.85 -10.96 9.95
C SER A 196 -27.39 -10.96 9.50
N TYR A 197 -26.81 -12.14 9.24
CA TYR A 197 -25.44 -12.22 8.74
C TYR A 197 -25.25 -11.47 7.41
N CYS A 198 -26.14 -11.68 6.44
CA CYS A 198 -26.09 -10.93 5.17
C CYS A 198 -26.29 -9.42 5.38
N LYS A 199 -27.16 -9.01 6.30
CA LYS A 199 -27.40 -7.60 6.61
C LYS A 199 -26.19 -6.95 7.30
N ASP A 200 -25.52 -7.69 8.19
CA ASP A 200 -24.30 -7.25 8.87
C ASP A 200 -23.15 -7.15 7.88
N VAL A 201 -22.95 -8.18 7.05
CA VAL A 201 -21.94 -8.17 5.96
C VAL A 201 -22.20 -7.01 5.00
N PHE A 202 -23.45 -6.77 4.60
CA PHE A 202 -23.79 -5.67 3.70
C PHE A 202 -23.56 -4.29 4.33
N LYS A 203 -23.91 -4.13 5.61
CA LYS A 203 -23.69 -2.88 6.35
C LYS A 203 -22.19 -2.60 6.52
N LEU A 204 -21.42 -3.62 6.86
CA LEU A 204 -19.96 -3.56 7.00
C LEU A 204 -19.31 -3.29 5.64
N SER A 205 -19.73 -3.98 4.58
CA SER A 205 -19.21 -3.76 3.23
C SER A 205 -19.51 -2.35 2.72
N CYS A 206 -20.73 -1.84 2.93
CA CYS A 206 -21.05 -0.44 2.60
C CYS A 206 -20.20 0.55 3.42
N GLY A 207 -19.97 0.29 4.71
CA GLY A 207 -19.09 1.12 5.54
C GLY A 207 -17.64 1.12 5.07
N VAL A 208 -17.13 -0.04 4.67
CA VAL A 208 -15.77 -0.21 4.11
C VAL A 208 -15.66 0.44 2.73
N MET A 209 -16.71 0.35 1.90
CA MET A 209 -16.73 1.03 0.60
C MET A 209 -16.80 2.56 0.74
N LEU A 210 -17.40 3.08 1.81
CA LEU A 210 -17.30 4.51 2.17
C LEU A 210 -16.03 4.84 2.97
N SER A 211 -15.02 3.95 2.98
CA SER A 211 -13.74 4.30 3.59
C SER A 211 -13.14 5.52 2.86
N PRO A 212 -12.48 6.44 3.60
CA PRO A 212 -11.83 7.61 3.00
C PRO A 212 -10.94 7.21 1.82
N LEU A 213 -10.26 6.09 1.94
CA LEU A 213 -9.32 5.58 0.95
C LEU A 213 -9.99 5.24 -0.40
N MET A 214 -11.16 4.59 -0.38
CA MET A 214 -11.93 4.36 -1.61
C MET A 214 -12.52 5.66 -2.17
N LEU A 215 -13.03 6.54 -1.30
CA LEU A 215 -13.59 7.82 -1.73
C LEU A 215 -12.56 8.67 -2.49
N TRP A 216 -11.34 8.78 -1.97
CA TRP A 216 -10.26 9.52 -2.64
C TRP A 216 -9.81 8.86 -3.95
N THR A 217 -9.84 7.52 -4.01
CA THR A 217 -9.53 6.77 -5.24
C THR A 217 -10.58 7.02 -6.33
N VAL A 218 -11.86 6.93 -5.99
CA VAL A 218 -12.98 7.22 -6.89
C VAL A 218 -12.97 8.69 -7.30
N LEU A 219 -12.71 9.61 -6.36
CA LEU A 219 -12.59 11.04 -6.65
C LEU A 219 -11.45 11.33 -7.63
N GLY A 220 -10.31 10.64 -7.49
CA GLY A 220 -9.19 10.76 -8.43
C GLY A 220 -9.55 10.28 -9.84
N LEU A 221 -10.31 9.18 -9.92
CA LEU A 221 -10.81 8.67 -11.20
C LEU A 221 -11.83 9.63 -11.83
N LEU A 222 -12.77 10.15 -11.03
CA LEU A 222 -13.76 11.13 -11.48
C LEU A 222 -13.10 12.42 -11.95
N TYR A 223 -12.13 12.93 -11.19
CA TYR A 223 -11.35 14.11 -11.56
C TYR A 223 -10.70 13.89 -12.92
N LYS A 224 -10.05 12.76 -13.13
CA LYS A 224 -9.40 12.45 -14.39
C LYS A 224 -10.37 12.36 -15.56
N VAL A 225 -11.53 11.74 -15.39
CA VAL A 225 -12.53 11.64 -16.46
C VAL A 225 -13.10 13.01 -16.79
N ALA A 226 -13.46 13.81 -15.77
CA ALA A 226 -14.10 15.11 -15.95
C ALA A 226 -13.13 16.23 -16.36
N LEU A 227 -11.89 16.20 -15.88
CA LEU A 227 -10.88 17.27 -15.98
C LEU A 227 -9.59 16.77 -16.63
N SER A 228 -9.66 15.72 -17.46
CA SER A 228 -8.52 15.24 -18.26
C SER A 228 -7.88 16.35 -19.10
N TRP A 229 -8.69 17.30 -19.60
CA TRP A 229 -8.19 18.43 -20.39
C TRP A 229 -7.29 19.39 -19.58
N THR A 230 -7.41 19.38 -18.25
CA THR A 230 -6.84 20.41 -17.36
C THR A 230 -5.49 20.00 -16.79
N LEU A 231 -5.11 18.74 -16.99
CA LEU A 231 -3.81 18.21 -16.61
C LEU A 231 -2.75 18.75 -17.56
N VAL A 232 -1.71 19.35 -16.99
CA VAL A 232 -0.57 19.88 -17.73
C VAL A 232 0.47 18.77 -17.86
N THR A 233 1.12 18.67 -19.01
CA THR A 233 2.23 17.73 -19.16
C THR A 233 3.48 18.39 -18.59
N ASP A 234 4.22 17.67 -17.74
CA ASP A 234 5.51 18.13 -17.23
C ASP A 234 6.44 18.51 -18.42
N PRO A 235 7.35 19.49 -18.30
CA PRO A 235 8.37 19.82 -19.31
C PRO A 235 9.13 18.62 -19.90
N SER A 236 9.22 17.51 -19.16
CA SER A 236 9.81 16.24 -19.61
C SER A 236 8.90 15.40 -20.53
N GLY A 237 7.64 15.79 -20.73
CA GLY A 237 6.64 15.10 -21.59
C GLY A 237 6.03 13.83 -20.98
N ASP A 238 6.64 13.28 -19.94
CA ASP A 238 6.35 11.92 -19.49
C ASP A 238 5.22 11.82 -18.46
N ILE A 239 4.89 12.89 -17.72
CA ILE A 239 3.96 12.84 -16.58
C ILE A 239 2.86 13.90 -16.71
N LEU A 240 1.64 13.54 -16.29
CA LEU A 240 0.56 14.51 -16.10
C LEU A 240 0.67 15.10 -14.70
N VAL A 241 0.64 16.42 -14.59
CA VAL A 241 0.71 17.14 -13.31
C VAL A 241 -0.54 17.99 -13.18
N PHE A 242 -1.00 18.19 -11.94
CA PHE A 242 -2.09 19.11 -11.68
C PHE A 242 -1.68 20.55 -12.05
N PRO A 243 -2.63 21.39 -12.48
CA PRO A 243 -2.36 22.80 -12.67
C PRO A 243 -2.06 23.49 -11.32
N HIS A 244 -1.14 24.47 -11.32
CA HIS A 244 -0.95 25.34 -10.17
C HIS A 244 -2.24 26.09 -9.84
N PRO A 245 -2.60 26.28 -8.54
CA PRO A 245 -1.83 25.97 -7.33
C PRO A 245 -2.11 24.58 -6.72
N LEU A 246 -2.93 23.75 -7.37
CA LEU A 246 -3.37 22.47 -6.78
C LEU A 246 -2.20 21.48 -6.64
N SER A 247 -1.28 21.47 -7.60
CA SER A 247 -0.03 20.70 -7.54
C SER A 247 0.76 20.99 -6.26
N ASP A 248 1.00 22.26 -5.95
CA ASP A 248 1.81 22.68 -4.79
C ASP A 248 1.17 22.23 -3.47
N ILE A 249 -0.15 22.36 -3.35
CA ILE A 249 -0.89 21.97 -2.15
C ILE A 249 -0.81 20.45 -1.96
N VAL A 250 -1.08 19.69 -3.02
CA VAL A 250 -1.04 18.23 -2.97
C VAL A 250 0.38 17.75 -2.67
N ASP A 251 1.39 18.38 -3.26
CA ASP A 251 2.79 18.01 -3.08
C ASP A 251 3.31 18.37 -1.70
N PHE A 252 2.90 19.52 -1.17
CA PHE A 252 3.18 19.91 0.21
C PHE A 252 2.61 18.89 1.21
N VAL A 253 1.34 18.48 1.01
CA VAL A 253 0.68 17.54 1.91
C VAL A 253 1.18 16.11 1.72
N THR A 254 1.60 15.70 0.52
CA THR A 254 2.03 14.31 0.26
C THR A 254 3.53 14.11 0.38
N GLY A 255 4.35 15.16 0.31
CA GLY A 255 5.82 15.06 0.32
C GLY A 255 6.40 14.48 1.61
N ALA A 256 5.77 14.74 2.76
CA ALA A 256 6.21 14.19 4.04
C ALA A 256 5.71 12.75 4.30
N TYR A 257 4.76 12.26 3.48
CA TYR A 257 4.06 11.00 3.73
C TYR A 257 5.01 9.80 3.89
N SER A 258 5.92 9.59 2.93
CA SER A 258 6.76 8.38 2.90
C SER A 258 7.64 8.27 4.15
N MET A 259 8.28 9.36 4.55
CA MET A 259 9.15 9.38 5.74
C MET A 259 8.35 9.27 7.03
N MET A 260 7.19 9.93 7.12
CA MET A 260 6.31 9.82 8.28
C MET A 260 5.72 8.41 8.44
N ALA A 261 5.36 7.75 7.34
CA ALA A 261 4.85 6.38 7.34
C ALA A 261 5.93 5.36 7.79
N LEU A 262 7.17 5.54 7.33
CA LEU A 262 8.30 4.71 7.77
C LEU A 262 8.66 4.95 9.23
N PHE A 263 8.71 6.21 9.65
CA PHE A 263 8.92 6.58 11.05
C PHE A 263 7.82 5.99 11.95
N LEU A 264 6.55 6.14 11.57
CA LEU A 264 5.42 5.57 12.29
C LEU A 264 5.54 4.06 12.41
N THR A 265 5.94 3.37 11.33
CA THR A 265 6.24 1.93 11.36
C THR A 265 7.28 1.62 12.42
N GLY A 266 8.40 2.37 12.44
CA GLY A 266 9.42 2.30 13.48
C GLY A 266 8.87 2.44 14.90
N THR A 267 7.97 3.40 15.13
CA THR A 267 7.35 3.61 16.46
C THR A 267 6.43 2.47 16.92
N THR A 268 5.92 1.65 15.99
CA THR A 268 5.05 0.51 16.32
C THR A 268 5.83 -0.77 16.65
N LEU A 269 7.14 -0.79 16.41
CA LEU A 269 8.00 -1.94 16.72
C LEU A 269 8.19 -2.06 18.24
N SER A 270 7.57 -3.08 18.84
CA SER A 270 7.64 -3.36 20.28
C SER A 270 8.91 -4.09 20.71
N SER A 271 9.56 -4.81 19.78
CA SER A 271 10.72 -5.65 20.07
C SER A 271 11.55 -5.88 18.80
N ALA A 272 12.87 -5.93 18.95
CA ALA A 272 13.80 -6.34 17.88
C ALA A 272 13.91 -7.86 17.73
N LYS A 273 12.97 -8.63 18.31
CA LYS A 273 12.95 -10.08 18.21
C LYS A 273 12.58 -10.48 16.79
N PHE A 274 13.46 -11.24 16.16
CA PHE A 274 13.23 -11.79 14.84
C PHE A 274 12.26 -12.97 14.94
N GLU A 275 11.02 -12.78 14.49
CA GLU A 275 10.06 -13.87 14.37
C GLU A 275 10.16 -14.50 12.97
N VAL A 276 10.36 -15.81 12.93
CA VAL A 276 10.53 -16.58 11.69
C VAL A 276 9.31 -16.47 10.78
N TRP A 277 8.10 -16.42 11.37
CA TRP A 277 6.84 -16.39 10.62
C TRP A 277 6.66 -15.11 9.77
N PRO A 278 6.73 -13.89 10.34
CA PRO A 278 6.74 -12.66 9.56
C PRO A 278 7.88 -12.60 8.53
N ALA A 279 9.09 -13.05 8.89
CA ALA A 279 10.22 -13.05 7.97
C ALA A 279 9.98 -13.95 6.74
N PHE A 280 9.44 -15.15 6.98
CA PHE A 280 9.05 -16.08 5.92
C PHE A 280 7.96 -15.50 5.02
N LEU A 281 6.95 -14.82 5.60
CA LEU A 281 5.90 -14.17 4.82
C LEU A 281 6.41 -13.00 3.97
N VAL A 282 7.33 -12.18 4.50
CA VAL A 282 7.97 -11.11 3.73
C VAL A 282 8.81 -11.68 2.60
N LEU A 283 9.58 -12.75 2.85
CA LEU A 283 10.37 -13.39 1.80
C LEU A 283 9.47 -14.02 0.73
N THR A 284 8.37 -14.65 1.15
CA THR A 284 7.36 -15.19 0.22
C THR A 284 6.74 -14.07 -0.61
N LYS A 285 6.44 -12.92 -0.01
CA LYS A 285 5.94 -11.75 -0.74
C LYS A 285 6.97 -11.27 -1.77
N VAL A 286 8.21 -11.01 -1.38
CA VAL A 286 9.21 -10.44 -2.29
C VAL A 286 9.54 -11.43 -3.40
N VAL A 287 9.93 -12.65 -3.04
CA VAL A 287 10.43 -13.63 -4.01
C VAL A 287 9.29 -14.31 -4.75
N VAL A 288 8.34 -14.93 -4.03
CA VAL A 288 7.31 -15.76 -4.67
C VAL A 288 6.28 -14.91 -5.41
N CYS A 289 5.92 -13.72 -4.90
CA CYS A 289 5.01 -12.84 -5.65
C CYS A 289 5.66 -12.35 -6.94
N ALA A 290 6.94 -11.96 -6.93
CA ALA A 290 7.67 -11.53 -8.12
C ALA A 290 7.65 -12.60 -9.22
N TYR A 291 8.10 -13.83 -8.90
CA TYR A 291 8.11 -14.92 -9.87
C TYR A 291 6.71 -15.36 -10.32
N LEU A 292 5.74 -15.37 -9.40
CA LEU A 292 4.36 -15.73 -9.74
C LEU A 292 3.71 -14.68 -10.65
N SER A 293 3.90 -13.40 -10.37
CA SER A 293 3.41 -12.31 -11.22
C SER A 293 4.05 -12.32 -12.60
N PHE A 294 5.34 -12.67 -12.70
CA PHE A 294 6.02 -12.87 -13.98
C PHE A 294 5.45 -14.04 -14.77
N PHE A 295 5.28 -15.19 -14.12
CA PHE A 295 4.70 -16.37 -14.75
C PHE A 295 3.28 -16.09 -15.28
N LEU A 296 2.45 -15.42 -14.47
CA LEU A 296 1.13 -14.99 -14.89
C LEU A 296 1.19 -13.97 -16.02
N GLY A 297 2.15 -13.05 -16.00
CA GLY A 297 2.40 -12.08 -17.06
C GLY A 297 2.66 -12.77 -18.40
N MET A 298 3.54 -13.78 -18.42
CA MET A 298 3.83 -14.57 -19.62
C MET A 298 2.59 -15.28 -20.17
N MET A 299 1.67 -15.72 -19.31
CA MET A 299 0.42 -16.36 -19.75
C MET A 299 -0.58 -15.35 -20.34
N PHE A 300 -0.67 -14.14 -19.77
CA PHE A 300 -1.65 -13.14 -20.20
C PHE A 300 -1.18 -12.27 -21.38
N ILE A 301 0.13 -12.17 -21.62
CA ILE A 301 0.70 -11.33 -22.67
C ILE A 301 1.76 -12.13 -23.46
N PRO A 302 1.34 -13.12 -24.26
CA PRO A 302 2.28 -13.89 -25.07
C PRO A 302 2.95 -12.98 -26.11
N GLY A 303 4.29 -12.93 -26.11
CA GLY A 303 5.09 -12.23 -27.13
C GLY A 303 5.63 -10.84 -26.77
N GLN A 304 5.43 -10.34 -25.54
CA GLN A 304 6.06 -9.10 -25.04
C GLN A 304 7.08 -9.37 -23.93
N GLU A 305 8.00 -10.31 -24.16
CA GLU A 305 8.97 -10.77 -23.15
C GLU A 305 9.92 -9.66 -22.69
N ASP A 306 10.32 -8.75 -23.58
CA ASP A 306 11.24 -7.65 -23.27
C ASP A 306 10.62 -6.59 -22.34
N GLU A 307 9.33 -6.28 -22.47
CA GLU A 307 8.64 -5.41 -21.51
C GLU A 307 8.58 -6.13 -20.16
N MET A 308 8.28 -7.44 -20.14
CA MET A 308 8.07 -8.24 -18.93
C MET A 308 9.33 -8.52 -18.09
N GLN A 309 10.53 -8.53 -18.67
CA GLN A 309 11.76 -8.78 -17.91
C GLN A 309 12.01 -7.73 -16.83
N ASP A 310 11.76 -6.45 -17.14
CA ASP A 310 11.81 -5.37 -16.15
C ASP A 310 10.65 -5.45 -15.15
N PHE A 311 9.53 -6.09 -15.53
CA PHE A 311 8.36 -6.26 -14.65
C PHE A 311 8.50 -7.32 -13.55
N THR A 312 9.39 -8.29 -13.74
CA THR A 312 9.61 -9.38 -12.77
C THR A 312 10.01 -8.86 -11.39
N PHE A 313 10.66 -7.69 -11.32
CA PHE A 313 11.26 -7.15 -10.11
C PHE A 313 10.38 -6.12 -9.37
N PHE A 314 9.11 -5.98 -9.72
CA PHE A 314 8.20 -5.03 -9.05
C PHE A 314 7.88 -5.34 -7.57
N TYR A 315 8.43 -6.43 -7.00
CA TYR A 315 8.20 -6.88 -5.62
C TYR A 315 9.42 -7.42 -4.90
#